data_AF-A0AA46TLS8-F1
#
_entry.id   AF-A0AA46TLS8-F1
#
_cell.length_a   1.000
_cell.length_b   1.000
_cell.length_c   1.000
_cell.angle_alpha   90.00
_cell.angle_beta   90.00
_cell.angle_gamma   90.00
#
_symmetry.space_group_name_H-M   'P 1'
#
loop_
_entity.id
_entity.type
_entity.pdbx_description
1 polymer ?
#
loop_
_entity_poly.entity_id
_entity_poly.type
_entity_poly.pdbx_seq_one_letter_code
_entity_poly.pdbx_strand_id
1 'polypeptide(L)'
;MTLRTARTGARRARSLILATVVAIAAILVGVLGHPLWTASSSLASLPTPAEPRERLEGAVPDGVTVFDDEFPAVTNIEPDLLSALRQAASDAADDEIEFYVNSGWRTPAYQDQLLQEAVSEYGSEEEAARWVATAETSPHVSGDAVDIGDDDATAWLSEYGAAYGLCQIYANEPWHYELRPEASENGCPPPYADPTEDPRMQQ
;
A
#
# COMPACT_ATOMS: atom_id res chain seq x y z
N MET A 1 -16.29 -41.92 -62.63
CA MET A 1 -15.49 -41.35 -63.75
C MET A 1 -14.64 -40.23 -63.15
N THR A 2 -13.36 -40.07 -63.54
CA THR A 2 -12.34 -39.13 -62.97
C THR A 2 -12.08 -39.28 -61.44
N LEU A 3 -10.86 -39.50 -60.91
CA LEU A 3 -9.57 -38.77 -61.00
C LEU A 3 -9.68 -37.34 -60.46
N ARG A 4 -8.80 -36.78 -59.60
CA ARG A 4 -7.50 -37.18 -58.97
C ARG A 4 -7.35 -36.26 -57.70
N THR A 5 -6.58 -36.47 -56.63
CA THR A 5 -5.11 -36.61 -56.48
C THR A 5 -4.76 -36.88 -54.98
N ALA A 6 -3.53 -37.31 -54.66
CA ALA A 6 -2.97 -37.33 -53.30
C ALA A 6 -2.52 -35.90 -52.83
N ARG A 7 -1.94 -35.61 -51.64
CA ARG A 7 -0.94 -36.38 -50.85
C ARG A 7 -0.74 -35.76 -49.42
N THR A 8 -0.37 -36.59 -48.44
CA THR A 8 0.46 -36.34 -47.20
C THR A 8 0.53 -34.94 -46.55
N GLY A 9 0.43 -34.75 -45.22
CA GLY A 9 0.24 -35.67 -44.08
C GLY A 9 1.31 -35.53 -42.97
N ALA A 10 0.98 -35.89 -41.71
CA ALA A 10 1.96 -36.06 -40.62
C ALA A 10 1.45 -37.06 -39.55
N ARG A 11 2.37 -37.55 -38.69
CA ARG A 11 2.14 -38.40 -37.51
C ARG A 11 2.77 -37.67 -36.29
N ARG A 12 2.68 -38.07 -35.00
CA ARG A 12 2.38 -39.39 -34.39
C ARG A 12 2.12 -39.26 -32.87
N ALA A 13 1.23 -40.13 -32.36
CA ALA A 13 1.20 -40.74 -31.01
C ALA A 13 1.09 -39.89 -29.72
N ARG A 14 0.44 -40.51 -28.72
CA ARG A 14 0.40 -40.14 -27.29
C ARG A 14 1.27 -41.13 -26.51
N SER A 15 1.80 -40.72 -25.36
CA SER A 15 2.48 -41.62 -24.41
C SER A 15 1.88 -41.49 -23.01
N LEU A 16 1.71 -42.61 -22.33
CA LEU A 16 1.30 -42.74 -20.92
C LEU A 16 2.38 -43.55 -20.19
N ILE A 17 2.79 -43.13 -18.99
CA ILE A 17 3.54 -43.95 -18.03
C ILE A 17 2.96 -43.72 -16.64
N LEU A 18 2.89 -44.79 -15.84
CA LEU A 18 2.29 -44.87 -14.51
C LEU A 18 3.28 -45.55 -13.55
N ALA A 19 3.37 -45.12 -12.29
CA ALA A 19 4.11 -45.81 -11.22
C ALA A 19 3.49 -45.51 -9.84
N THR A 20 3.36 -46.52 -8.95
CA THR A 20 2.65 -46.42 -7.65
C THR A 20 3.16 -47.41 -6.59
N VAL A 21 3.35 -46.95 -5.32
CA VAL A 21 3.48 -47.70 -4.04
C VAL A 21 3.10 -46.73 -2.90
N VAL A 22 2.26 -46.94 -1.87
CA VAL A 22 1.42 -48.06 -1.34
C VAL A 22 2.00 -48.91 -0.18
N ALA A 23 2.12 -48.32 1.03
CA ALA A 23 2.09 -48.97 2.38
C ALA A 23 1.98 -47.86 3.48
N ILE A 24 1.20 -47.86 4.58
CA ILE A 24 0.43 -48.86 5.39
C ILE A 24 1.32 -49.72 6.31
N ALA A 25 1.18 -49.83 7.65
CA ALA A 25 0.16 -49.40 8.65
C ALA A 25 0.84 -48.61 9.83
N ALA A 26 0.26 -48.11 10.95
CA ALA A 26 -0.91 -48.45 11.82
C ALA A 26 -0.72 -49.75 12.68
N ILE A 27 -1.09 -49.90 13.97
CA ILE A 27 -1.88 -49.18 15.02
C ILE A 27 -1.35 -49.57 16.44
N LEU A 28 -1.45 -48.73 17.49
CA LEU A 28 -1.77 -49.13 18.90
C LEU A 28 -1.96 -47.96 19.90
N VAL A 29 -2.79 -48.14 20.93
CA VAL A 29 -3.09 -47.18 22.03
C VAL A 29 -2.76 -47.83 23.39
N GLY A 30 -2.14 -47.09 24.33
CA GLY A 30 -1.61 -47.66 25.58
C GLY A 30 -1.30 -46.66 26.72
N VAL A 31 -2.32 -45.90 27.14
CA VAL A 31 -2.57 -45.25 28.45
C VAL A 31 -1.46 -45.19 29.54
N LEU A 32 -1.41 -44.04 30.23
CA LEU A 32 -0.67 -43.68 31.47
C LEU A 32 0.83 -43.35 31.34
N GLY A 33 1.10 -42.04 31.22
CA GLY A 33 2.44 -41.44 31.36
C GLY A 33 2.46 -40.03 30.80
N HIS A 34 2.10 -39.02 31.60
CA HIS A 34 2.11 -37.62 31.17
C HIS A 34 3.48 -36.97 31.40
N PRO A 35 4.31 -36.71 30.38
CA PRO A 35 5.07 -35.47 30.37
C PRO A 35 4.07 -34.32 30.22
N LEU A 36 4.22 -33.25 31.00
CA LEU A 36 3.54 -32.00 30.72
C LEU A 36 4.22 -31.35 29.51
N TRP A 37 3.83 -31.80 28.31
CA TRP A 37 4.13 -31.09 27.07
C TRP A 37 3.30 -29.81 27.11
N THR A 38 3.87 -28.75 27.69
CA THR A 38 3.30 -27.42 27.62
C THR A 38 3.20 -27.04 26.16
N ALA A 39 1.99 -27.08 25.61
CA ALA A 39 1.72 -26.47 24.33
C ALA A 39 2.04 -24.98 24.50
N SER A 40 3.14 -24.52 23.89
CA SER A 40 3.39 -23.11 23.71
C SER A 40 2.30 -22.59 22.79
N SER A 41 1.23 -22.07 23.37
CA SER A 41 0.25 -21.28 22.65
C SER A 41 0.97 -20.06 22.11
N SER A 42 1.43 -20.14 20.86
CA SER A 42 1.79 -18.98 20.06
C SER A 42 0.54 -18.13 19.92
N LEU A 43 0.37 -17.20 20.86
CA LEU A 43 -0.56 -16.09 20.69
C LEU A 43 -0.07 -15.36 19.43
N ALA A 44 -0.91 -15.36 18.39
CA ALA A 44 -0.68 -14.47 17.25
C ALA A 44 -0.62 -13.05 17.82
N SER A 45 0.42 -12.29 17.44
CA SER A 45 0.48 -10.90 17.85
C SER A 45 -0.68 -10.17 17.18
N LEU A 46 -1.63 -9.70 17.98
CA LEU A 46 -2.59 -8.71 17.52
C LEU A 46 -1.81 -7.44 17.17
N PRO A 47 -2.27 -6.63 16.20
CA PRO A 47 -1.71 -5.30 16.01
C PRO A 47 -1.87 -4.52 17.32
N THR A 48 -0.75 -4.02 17.85
CA THR A 48 -0.76 -3.13 19.00
C THR A 48 -1.31 -1.78 18.52
N PRO A 49 -2.37 -1.22 19.13
CA PRO A 49 -2.79 0.13 18.80
C PRO A 49 -1.63 1.10 19.06
N ALA A 50 -1.33 1.99 18.10
CA ALA A 50 -0.26 2.97 18.23
C ALA A 50 -0.33 3.69 19.59
N GLU A 51 0.80 3.73 20.29
CA GLU A 51 0.89 4.27 21.64
C GLU A 51 0.46 5.75 21.66
N PRO A 52 -0.05 6.29 22.80
CA PRO A 52 -0.53 7.67 22.86
C PRO A 52 0.51 8.77 22.56
N ARG A 53 1.78 8.41 22.33
CA ARG A 53 2.83 9.27 21.79
C ARG A 53 2.88 9.24 20.27
N GLU A 54 3.00 8.04 19.70
CA GLU A 54 3.13 7.80 18.25
C GLU A 54 1.98 8.47 17.49
N ARG A 55 0.74 8.41 18.02
CA ARG A 55 -0.42 9.10 17.46
C ARG A 55 -0.30 10.64 17.46
N LEU A 56 0.37 11.22 18.45
CA LEU A 56 0.66 12.66 18.50
C LEU A 56 1.83 13.05 17.56
N GLU A 57 2.65 12.07 17.18
CA GLU A 57 3.85 12.24 16.35
C GLU A 57 3.58 11.95 14.85
N GLY A 58 2.40 11.40 14.51
CA GLY A 58 1.91 11.22 13.14
C GLY A 58 1.50 9.79 12.76
N ALA A 59 1.66 8.81 13.66
CA ALA A 59 1.30 7.42 13.39
C ALA A 59 -0.22 7.21 13.34
N VAL A 60 -0.68 6.46 12.34
CA VAL A 60 -2.11 6.23 12.05
C VAL A 60 -2.47 4.76 12.31
N PRO A 61 -3.45 4.46 13.18
CA PRO A 61 -3.99 3.10 13.33
C PRO A 61 -4.89 2.68 12.16
N ASP A 62 -5.02 1.37 11.95
CA ASP A 62 -5.94 0.76 10.99
C ASP A 62 -7.36 1.36 11.07
N GLY A 63 -7.95 1.71 9.92
CA GLY A 63 -9.34 2.15 9.80
C GLY A 63 -9.61 3.62 10.10
N VAL A 64 -8.59 4.46 10.24
CA VAL A 64 -8.75 5.93 10.26
C VAL A 64 -9.07 6.45 8.86
N THR A 65 -10.07 7.32 8.75
CA THR A 65 -10.53 7.95 7.51
C THR A 65 -10.11 9.41 7.40
N VAL A 66 -10.29 10.02 6.23
CA VAL A 66 -10.13 11.47 6.04
C VAL A 66 -11.06 12.32 6.92
N PHE A 67 -12.10 11.74 7.54
CA PHE A 67 -13.08 12.44 8.38
C PHE A 67 -12.77 12.42 9.89
N ASP A 68 -11.78 11.65 10.34
CA ASP A 68 -11.54 11.43 11.78
C ASP A 68 -10.73 12.55 12.44
N ASP A 69 -11.44 13.62 12.86
CA ASP A 69 -10.92 14.79 13.57
C ASP A 69 -10.29 14.49 14.97
N GLU A 70 -10.16 13.23 15.38
CA GLU A 70 -9.44 12.81 16.60
C GLU A 70 -7.93 12.56 16.40
N PHE A 71 -7.45 12.51 15.15
CA PHE A 71 -6.07 12.13 14.82
C PHE A 71 -5.25 13.32 14.28
N PRO A 72 -4.13 13.70 14.90
CA PRO A 72 -3.24 14.76 14.41
C PRO A 72 -2.75 14.55 12.98
N ALA A 73 -2.57 13.30 12.56
CA ALA A 73 -2.24 12.95 11.19
C ALA A 73 -3.32 13.38 10.17
N VAL A 74 -4.59 13.50 10.58
CA VAL A 74 -5.67 14.02 9.74
C VAL A 74 -5.84 15.53 9.96
N THR A 75 -5.90 15.99 11.21
CA THR A 75 -6.22 17.41 11.54
C THR A 75 -5.13 18.41 11.21
N ASN A 76 -3.89 17.96 10.99
CA ASN A 76 -2.75 18.81 10.64
C ASN A 76 -2.36 18.72 9.15
N ILE A 77 -3.16 18.02 8.32
CA ILE A 77 -3.11 18.16 6.85
C ILE A 77 -3.49 19.61 6.50
N GLU A 78 -2.91 20.14 5.43
CA GLU A 78 -3.20 21.48 4.93
C GLU A 78 -4.74 21.64 4.70
N PRO A 79 -5.39 22.70 5.21
CA PRO A 79 -6.84 22.84 5.17
C PRO A 79 -7.52 22.74 3.80
N ASP A 80 -6.95 23.28 2.72
CA ASP A 80 -7.54 23.18 1.38
C ASP A 80 -7.35 21.76 0.80
N LEU A 81 -6.22 21.08 1.08
CA LEU A 81 -6.03 19.65 0.77
C LEU A 81 -7.02 18.77 1.54
N LEU A 82 -7.18 18.96 2.85
CA LEU A 82 -8.14 18.19 3.66
C LEU A 82 -9.59 18.44 3.22
N SER A 83 -9.90 19.66 2.77
CA SER A 83 -11.20 20.01 2.17
C SER A 83 -11.44 19.24 0.86
N ALA A 84 -10.45 19.23 -0.05
CA ALA A 84 -10.53 18.48 -1.31
C ALA A 84 -10.66 16.96 -1.08
N LEU A 85 -9.89 16.40 -0.14
CA LEU A 85 -9.97 14.98 0.26
C LEU A 85 -11.35 14.61 0.81
N ARG A 86 -11.92 15.44 1.69
CA ARG A 86 -13.27 15.22 2.25
C ARG A 86 -14.37 15.37 1.20
N GLN A 87 -14.19 16.22 0.20
CA GLN A 87 -15.10 16.31 -0.94
C GLN A 87 -15.02 15.06 -1.82
N ALA A 88 -13.82 14.66 -2.25
CA ALA A 88 -13.59 13.47 -3.05
C ALA A 88 -14.12 12.19 -2.37
N ALA A 89 -13.84 12.00 -1.07
CA ALA A 89 -14.34 10.88 -0.30
C ALA A 89 -15.87 10.88 -0.13
N SER A 90 -16.52 12.06 -0.14
CA SER A 90 -17.98 12.15 -0.08
C SER A 90 -18.65 11.71 -1.38
N ASP A 91 -18.01 11.98 -2.52
CA ASP A 91 -18.51 11.59 -3.84
C ASP A 91 -18.15 10.12 -4.16
N ALA A 92 -16.97 9.64 -3.77
CA ALA A 92 -16.55 8.23 -3.92
C ALA A 92 -17.42 7.23 -3.14
N ALA A 93 -18.10 7.70 -2.09
CA ALA A 93 -19.03 6.89 -1.31
C ALA A 93 -20.28 6.44 -2.11
N ASP A 94 -20.66 7.14 -3.19
CA ASP A 94 -21.73 6.69 -4.10
C ASP A 94 -21.29 5.46 -4.94
N ASP A 95 -19.99 5.21 -5.08
CA ASP A 95 -19.39 4.02 -5.71
C ASP A 95 -19.04 2.90 -4.68
N GLU A 96 -19.52 3.02 -3.44
CA GLU A 96 -19.20 2.14 -2.29
C GLU A 96 -17.71 2.15 -1.84
N ILE A 97 -16.96 3.21 -2.15
CA ILE A 97 -15.52 3.37 -1.81
C ILE A 97 -15.32 4.31 -0.61
N GLU A 98 -14.45 3.91 0.34
CA GLU A 98 -14.08 4.68 1.54
C GLU A 98 -12.59 5.06 1.51
N PHE A 99 -12.24 6.29 1.92
CA PHE A 99 -10.86 6.76 1.92
C PHE A 99 -10.23 6.64 3.31
N TYR A 100 -9.54 5.51 3.53
CA TYR A 100 -8.64 5.34 4.68
C TYR A 100 -7.34 6.13 4.49
N VAL A 101 -6.80 6.63 5.60
CA VAL A 101 -5.51 7.33 5.65
C VAL A 101 -4.47 6.35 6.20
N ASN A 102 -3.54 5.89 5.36
CA ASN A 102 -2.37 5.14 5.81
C ASN A 102 -1.37 6.07 6.51
N SER A 103 -1.26 7.31 6.04
CA SER A 103 -0.50 8.37 6.70
C SER A 103 -0.95 9.73 6.21
N GLY A 104 -1.07 10.72 7.10
CA GLY A 104 -1.28 12.11 6.71
C GLY A 104 -0.10 12.96 7.15
N TRP A 105 -0.37 13.95 7.99
CA TRP A 105 0.67 14.76 8.61
C TRP A 105 1.57 13.97 9.58
N ARG A 106 2.88 14.30 9.59
CA ARG A 106 3.91 13.70 10.44
C ARG A 106 4.73 14.77 11.16
N THR A 107 5.23 14.46 12.35
CA THR A 107 6.29 15.27 12.98
C THR A 107 7.64 15.03 12.29
N PRO A 108 8.57 16.02 12.32
CA PRO A 108 9.94 15.84 11.85
C PRO A 108 10.63 14.61 12.46
N ALA A 109 10.49 14.40 13.78
CA ALA A 109 11.11 13.27 14.47
C ALA A 109 10.57 11.90 14.04
N TYR A 110 9.28 11.82 13.68
CA TYR A 110 8.70 10.59 13.14
C TYR A 110 9.14 10.36 11.69
N GLN A 111 9.25 11.41 10.87
CA GLN A 111 9.83 11.30 9.52
C GLN A 111 11.31 10.86 9.56
N ASP A 112 12.10 11.38 10.50
CA ASP A 112 13.48 10.93 10.73
C ASP A 112 13.56 9.44 11.15
N GLN A 113 12.58 8.95 11.94
CA GLN A 113 12.49 7.53 12.29
C GLN A 113 12.16 6.68 11.06
N LEU A 114 11.14 7.04 10.28
CA LEU A 114 10.76 6.32 9.05
C LEU A 114 11.92 6.25 8.05
N LEU A 115 12.72 7.31 7.92
CA LEU A 115 13.92 7.31 7.08
C LEU A 115 14.98 6.35 7.60
N GLN A 116 15.22 6.28 8.92
CA GLN A 116 16.16 5.31 9.52
C GLN A 116 15.68 3.86 9.33
N GLU A 117 14.38 3.61 9.42
CA GLU A 117 13.77 2.31 9.17
C GLU A 117 13.92 1.91 7.69
N ALA A 118 13.62 2.81 6.75
CA ALA A 118 13.83 2.60 5.32
C ALA A 118 15.31 2.36 4.96
N VAL A 119 16.26 3.10 5.55
CA VAL A 119 17.70 2.85 5.38
C VAL A 119 18.10 1.47 5.92
N SER A 120 17.44 0.98 6.98
CA SER A 120 17.66 -0.37 7.50
C SER A 120 17.02 -1.48 6.65
N GLU A 121 15.98 -1.18 5.87
CA GLU A 121 15.32 -2.12 4.96
C GLU A 121 16.02 -2.18 3.58
N TYR A 122 16.19 -1.02 2.94
CA TYR A 122 16.78 -0.91 1.60
C TYR A 122 18.32 -0.93 1.60
N GLY A 123 18.95 -0.70 2.76
CA GLY A 123 20.39 -0.89 2.97
C GLY A 123 21.28 0.30 2.61
N SER A 124 20.72 1.40 2.10
CA SER A 124 21.42 2.67 1.89
C SER A 124 20.45 3.86 1.92
N GLU A 125 21.00 5.06 2.16
CA GLU A 125 20.28 6.34 2.01
C GLU A 125 19.83 6.57 0.55
N GLU A 126 20.63 6.13 -0.42
CA GLU A 126 20.36 6.27 -1.86
C GLU A 126 19.15 5.44 -2.33
N GLU A 127 18.97 4.23 -1.82
CA GLU A 127 17.81 3.39 -2.13
C GLU A 127 16.59 3.76 -1.26
N ALA A 128 16.79 4.19 -0.01
CA ALA A 128 15.70 4.66 0.86
C ALA A 128 15.08 5.98 0.38
N ALA A 129 15.86 6.90 -0.20
CA ALA A 129 15.38 8.15 -0.79
C ALA A 129 14.42 7.96 -1.98
N ARG A 130 14.31 6.73 -2.51
CA ARG A 130 13.33 6.33 -3.52
C ARG A 130 11.92 6.08 -2.97
N TRP A 131 11.72 6.23 -1.65
CA TRP A 131 10.48 5.93 -0.93
C TRP A 131 10.21 6.85 0.27
N VAL A 132 11.27 7.40 0.90
CA VAL A 132 11.14 8.19 2.14
C VAL A 132 12.02 9.44 2.06
N ALA A 133 11.37 10.61 2.07
CA ALA A 133 12.02 11.92 2.13
C ALA A 133 12.60 12.25 3.52
N THR A 134 13.47 13.27 3.61
CA THR A 134 13.99 13.75 4.90
C THR A 134 12.92 14.55 5.66
N ALA A 135 13.12 14.75 6.96
CA ALA A 135 12.25 15.61 7.77
C ALA A 135 12.24 17.09 7.33
N GLU A 136 13.20 17.51 6.50
CA GLU A 136 13.33 18.88 5.99
C GLU A 136 12.60 19.08 4.64
N THR A 137 12.33 18.00 3.90
CA THR A 137 11.74 18.04 2.54
C THR A 137 10.41 17.30 2.40
N SER A 138 10.07 16.39 3.34
CA SER A 138 8.85 15.57 3.32
C SER A 138 7.55 16.42 3.32
N PRO A 139 6.69 16.29 2.29
CA PRO A 139 5.39 16.97 2.25
C PRO A 139 4.45 16.59 3.40
N HIS A 140 4.61 15.41 4.01
CA HIS A 140 3.86 15.04 5.21
C HIS A 140 4.23 15.86 6.43
N VAL A 141 5.45 16.43 6.49
CA VAL A 141 5.89 17.24 7.62
C VAL A 141 5.33 18.67 7.55
N SER A 142 5.16 19.21 6.34
CA SER A 142 4.42 20.47 6.11
C SER A 142 2.90 20.30 6.14
N GLY A 143 2.39 19.09 5.86
CA GLY A 143 0.97 18.77 5.77
C GLY A 143 0.40 18.79 4.34
N ASP A 144 1.26 18.95 3.33
CA ASP A 144 0.89 19.10 1.92
C ASP A 144 0.59 17.77 1.19
N ALA A 145 0.65 16.63 1.90
CA ALA A 145 0.43 15.29 1.33
C ALA A 145 -0.35 14.33 2.26
N VAL A 146 -0.93 13.30 1.63
CA VAL A 146 -1.57 12.16 2.29
C VAL A 146 -1.27 10.85 1.53
N ASP A 147 -1.09 9.77 2.27
CA ASP A 147 -1.07 8.39 1.77
C ASP A 147 -2.46 7.77 1.97
N ILE A 148 -3.16 7.51 0.86
CA ILE A 148 -4.49 6.89 0.88
C ILE A 148 -4.37 5.37 0.83
N GLY A 149 -5.13 4.69 1.69
CA GLY A 149 -5.22 3.23 1.76
C GLY A 149 -6.11 2.62 0.68
N ASP A 150 -5.99 1.31 0.51
CA ASP A 150 -6.71 0.44 -0.43
C ASP A 150 -6.55 0.71 -1.94
N ASP A 151 -6.34 -0.38 -2.70
CA ASP A 151 -6.14 -0.37 -4.16
C ASP A 151 -7.34 0.23 -4.91
N ASP A 152 -8.57 0.02 -4.41
CA ASP A 152 -9.79 0.52 -5.05
C ASP A 152 -9.95 2.05 -4.87
N ALA A 153 -9.56 2.62 -3.73
CA ALA A 153 -9.63 4.07 -3.49
C ALA A 153 -8.52 4.83 -4.26
N THR A 154 -7.31 4.27 -4.32
CA THR A 154 -6.24 4.81 -5.16
C THR A 154 -6.55 4.69 -6.66
N ALA A 155 -7.22 3.62 -7.10
CA ALA A 155 -7.75 3.50 -8.47
C ALA A 155 -8.81 4.57 -8.77
N TRP A 156 -9.77 4.81 -7.87
CA TRP A 156 -10.78 5.86 -8.01
C TRP A 156 -10.14 7.26 -8.09
N LEU A 157 -9.19 7.56 -7.21
CA LEU A 157 -8.43 8.82 -7.24
C LEU A 157 -7.57 8.98 -8.50
N SER A 158 -7.11 7.87 -9.11
CA SER A 158 -6.41 7.90 -10.41
C SER A 158 -7.32 8.31 -11.58
N GLU A 159 -8.61 7.93 -11.55
CA GLU A 159 -9.58 8.31 -12.59
C GLU A 159 -10.24 9.68 -12.34
N TYR A 160 -10.59 9.99 -11.08
CA TYR A 160 -11.43 11.15 -10.72
C TYR A 160 -10.74 12.23 -9.89
N GLY A 161 -9.62 11.93 -9.21
CA GLY A 161 -8.97 12.84 -8.24
C GLY A 161 -8.61 14.22 -8.80
N ALA A 162 -8.22 14.29 -10.08
CA ALA A 162 -7.89 15.53 -10.76
C ALA A 162 -9.02 16.58 -10.72
N ALA A 163 -10.29 16.16 -10.72
CA ALA A 163 -11.44 17.07 -10.62
C ALA A 163 -11.50 17.85 -9.30
N TYR A 164 -10.93 17.27 -8.24
CA TYR A 164 -10.81 17.85 -6.89
C TYR A 164 -9.44 18.53 -6.67
N GLY A 165 -8.57 18.54 -7.69
CA GLY A 165 -7.18 18.96 -7.57
C GLY A 165 -6.27 17.94 -6.88
N LEU A 166 -6.72 16.71 -6.62
CA LEU A 166 -5.93 15.67 -5.96
C LEU A 166 -5.10 14.91 -7.00
N CYS A 167 -3.77 14.92 -6.87
CA CYS A 167 -2.87 14.32 -7.83
C CYS A 167 -1.85 13.37 -7.20
N GLN A 168 -1.71 12.17 -7.78
CA GLN A 168 -0.58 11.28 -7.53
C GLN A 168 0.71 11.97 -7.99
N ILE A 169 1.72 12.07 -7.12
CA ILE A 169 2.96 12.81 -7.43
C ILE A 169 4.12 11.89 -7.86
N TYR A 170 4.18 10.66 -7.35
CA TYR A 170 5.25 9.71 -7.61
C TYR A 170 4.70 8.41 -8.22
N ALA A 171 5.26 7.96 -9.34
CA ALA A 171 4.72 6.85 -10.13
C ALA A 171 4.89 5.47 -9.47
N ASN A 172 5.83 5.35 -8.53
CA ASN A 172 6.04 4.19 -7.66
C ASN A 172 5.10 4.14 -6.44
N GLU A 173 4.46 5.26 -6.08
CA GLU A 173 3.63 5.43 -4.88
C GLU A 173 2.19 5.82 -5.29
N PRO A 174 1.35 4.88 -5.75
CA PRO A 174 -0.04 5.14 -6.13
C PRO A 174 -0.93 5.63 -4.98
N TRP A 175 -0.44 5.55 -3.74
CA TRP A 175 -1.10 6.06 -2.54
C TRP A 175 -0.79 7.53 -2.22
N HIS A 176 0.31 8.11 -2.71
CA HIS A 176 0.76 9.45 -2.32
C HIS A 176 0.08 10.55 -3.15
N TYR A 177 -0.84 11.29 -2.52
CA TYR A 177 -1.58 12.39 -3.13
C TYR A 177 -1.25 13.75 -2.51
N GLU A 178 -1.14 14.76 -3.37
CA GLU A 178 -1.01 16.18 -2.97
C GLU A 178 -2.01 17.06 -3.72
N LEU A 179 -2.28 18.25 -3.18
CA LEU A 179 -3.13 19.24 -3.84
C LEU A 179 -2.39 19.94 -4.99
N ARG A 180 -3.05 20.04 -6.13
CA ARG A 180 -2.69 20.80 -7.34
C ARG A 180 -3.96 21.48 -7.87
N PRO A 181 -4.34 22.67 -7.36
CA PRO A 181 -5.66 23.27 -7.63
C PRO A 181 -6.00 23.41 -9.11
N GLU A 182 -5.00 23.70 -9.95
CA GLU A 182 -5.12 23.86 -11.39
C GLU A 182 -5.42 22.55 -12.15
N ALA A 183 -5.28 21.38 -11.51
CA ALA A 183 -5.55 20.08 -12.15
C ALA A 183 -7.04 19.88 -12.46
N SER A 184 -7.94 20.59 -11.77
CA SER A 184 -9.38 20.64 -12.07
C SER A 184 -9.68 21.22 -13.46
N GLU A 185 -8.82 22.11 -13.97
CA GLU A 185 -8.92 22.69 -15.32
C GLU A 185 -7.98 22.04 -16.34
N ASN A 186 -6.79 21.58 -15.89
CA ASN A 186 -5.68 21.20 -16.78
C ASN A 186 -5.33 19.70 -16.75
N GLY A 187 -5.92 18.92 -15.84
CA GLY A 187 -5.46 17.60 -15.47
C GLY A 187 -4.21 17.63 -14.56
N CYS A 188 -3.92 16.52 -13.90
CA CYS A 188 -2.71 16.40 -13.08
C CYS A 188 -1.43 16.54 -13.92
N PRO A 189 -0.34 17.11 -13.37
CA PRO A 189 0.97 17.04 -14.00
C PRO A 189 1.40 15.56 -14.13
N PRO A 190 2.28 15.22 -15.10
CA PRO A 190 2.90 13.90 -15.11
C PRO A 190 3.65 13.64 -13.79
N PRO A 191 3.46 12.48 -13.14
CA PRO A 191 4.19 12.15 -11.93
C PRO A 191 5.68 11.97 -12.21
N TYR A 192 6.51 12.22 -11.19
CA TYR A 192 7.91 11.83 -11.17
C TYR A 192 8.04 10.29 -11.11
N ALA A 193 9.17 9.71 -11.51
CA ALA A 193 9.35 8.25 -11.40
C ALA A 193 9.32 7.77 -9.94
N ASP A 194 9.94 8.55 -9.06
CA ASP A 194 10.02 8.38 -7.60
C ASP A 194 10.49 9.72 -6.95
N PRO A 195 10.49 9.86 -5.61
CA PRO A 195 10.87 11.10 -4.94
C PRO A 195 12.27 11.65 -5.26
N THR A 196 13.22 10.84 -5.77
CA THR A 196 14.56 11.34 -6.12
C THR A 196 14.56 12.27 -7.34
N GLU A 197 13.55 12.18 -8.21
CA GLU A 197 13.39 13.07 -9.38
C GLU A 197 12.73 14.42 -9.04
N ASP A 198 12.12 14.58 -7.86
CA ASP A 198 11.44 15.81 -7.45
C ASP A 198 12.45 16.86 -6.95
N PRO A 199 12.52 18.05 -7.57
CA PRO A 199 13.45 19.12 -7.16
C PRO A 199 13.27 19.58 -5.70
N ARG A 200 12.12 19.33 -5.06
CA ARG A 200 11.90 19.62 -3.63
C ARG A 200 12.80 18.78 -2.72
N MET A 201 13.16 17.57 -3.15
CA MET A 201 13.94 16.60 -2.37
C MET A 201 15.47 16.78 -2.50
N GLN A 202 15.91 17.74 -3.33
CA GLN A 202 17.31 17.94 -3.74
C GLN A 202 17.98 19.18 -3.08
N GLN A 203 17.52 19.57 -1.89
CA GLN A 203 17.91 20.80 -1.18
C GLN A 203 19.11 20.64 -0.23
#